data_AF-A0A261A358-F1
#
_entry.id   AF-A0A261A358-F1
#
_cell.length_a   1.000
_cell.length_b   1.000
_cell.length_c   1.000
_cell.angle_alpha   90.00
_cell.angle_beta   90.00
_cell.angle_gamma   90.00
#
_symmetry.space_group_name_H-M   'P 1'
#
loop_
_entity.id
_entity.type
_entity.pdbx_description
1 polymer ?
#
loop_
_entity_poly.entity_id
_entity_poly.type
_entity_poly.pdbx_seq_one_letter_code
_entity_poly.pdbx_strand_id
1 'polypeptide(L)'
;MREMQSESPDELGQLYRQLWVLTDAIIKSMAQTMCSEQLNKISQRDRFPTEVLEQMGLILDVGVQQIVTKHKEMKDESRCANLAFAYLARFALNFVDRGVVFRWIHNYISRLDDTDFRALRDYKTDFLEILCLHEHHVPLNLPVLINGASQIQRLNYSGGVVDTQLQTTNASGSGFLSRFFNQIFNTPTLETNETDRYASCSGEWHLSPSFAQNHFIVGLLMQELVACIRETKDYRKRPILLLRNLLAKHSFDRRYGDMVRAENGAQ
;
A
#
# COMPACT_ATOMS: atom_id res chain seq x y z
N MET A 1 -12.16 -11.62 -41.96
CA MET A 1 -11.51 -10.67 -41.04
C MET A 1 -12.54 -9.61 -40.72
N ARG A 2 -13.16 -9.66 -39.54
CA ARG A 2 -14.07 -8.59 -39.09
C ARG A 2 -13.18 -7.45 -38.63
N GLU A 3 -13.25 -6.33 -39.34
CA GLU A 3 -12.79 -5.06 -38.81
C GLU A 3 -13.51 -4.83 -37.48
N MET A 4 -12.76 -4.89 -36.38
CA MET A 4 -13.19 -4.33 -35.10
C MET A 4 -13.45 -2.86 -35.37
N GLN A 5 -14.73 -2.51 -35.51
CA GLN A 5 -15.19 -1.13 -35.48
C GLN A 5 -14.58 -0.51 -34.23
N SER A 6 -13.71 0.48 -34.42
CA SER A 6 -13.22 1.29 -33.32
C SER A 6 -14.44 1.89 -32.63
N GLU A 7 -14.74 1.44 -31.40
CA GLU A 7 -15.79 2.04 -30.57
C GLU A 7 -15.59 3.56 -30.60
N SER A 8 -16.68 4.29 -30.79
CA SER A 8 -16.59 5.74 -30.80
C SER A 8 -16.02 6.20 -29.45
N PRO A 9 -15.10 7.18 -29.40
CA PRO A 9 -14.46 7.61 -28.15
C PRO A 9 -15.48 8.04 -27.08
N ASP A 10 -16.72 8.37 -27.47
CA ASP A 10 -17.81 8.74 -26.58
C ASP A 10 -18.43 7.54 -25.85
N GLU A 11 -18.60 6.39 -26.52
CA GLU A 11 -19.14 5.16 -25.92
C GLU A 11 -18.18 4.59 -24.87
N LEU A 12 -16.89 4.51 -25.20
CA LEU A 12 -15.86 4.07 -24.27
C LEU A 12 -15.74 5.01 -23.06
N GLY A 13 -15.83 6.32 -23.30
CA GLY A 13 -15.85 7.32 -22.25
C GLY A 13 -17.07 7.17 -21.33
N GLN A 14 -18.24 6.89 -21.88
CA GLN A 14 -19.44 6.60 -21.08
C GLN A 14 -19.29 5.34 -20.24
N LEU A 15 -18.74 4.26 -20.80
CA LEU A 15 -18.44 3.03 -20.07
C LEU A 15 -17.53 3.31 -18.88
N TYR A 16 -16.45 4.06 -19.06
CA TYR A 16 -15.51 4.41 -17.99
C TYR A 16 -16.17 5.22 -16.86
N ARG A 17 -17.05 6.17 -17.22
CA ARG A 17 -17.82 6.94 -16.23
C ARG A 17 -18.79 6.08 -15.43
N GLN A 18 -19.30 5.00 -16.00
CA GLN A 18 -20.26 4.08 -15.36
C GLN A 18 -19.62 2.81 -14.79
N LEU A 19 -18.30 2.63 -14.94
CA LEU A 19 -17.60 1.43 -14.49
C LEU A 19 -17.73 1.17 -12.98
N TRP A 20 -17.95 2.22 -12.19
CA TRP A 20 -18.23 2.11 -10.76
C TRP A 20 -19.51 1.30 -10.48
N VAL A 21 -20.53 1.38 -11.34
CA VAL A 21 -21.79 0.61 -11.21
C VAL A 21 -21.52 -0.87 -11.40
N LEU A 22 -20.76 -1.22 -12.43
CA LEU A 22 -20.37 -2.62 -12.70
C LEU A 22 -19.50 -3.17 -11.56
N THR A 23 -18.57 -2.36 -11.08
CA THR A 23 -17.73 -2.71 -9.92
C THR A 23 -18.57 -2.97 -8.68
N ASP A 24 -19.52 -2.10 -8.36
CA ASP A 24 -20.42 -2.26 -7.21
C ASP A 24 -21.31 -3.49 -7.36
N ALA A 25 -21.81 -3.77 -8.57
CA ALA A 25 -22.56 -4.99 -8.86
C ALA A 25 -21.72 -6.26 -8.64
N ILE A 26 -20.45 -6.27 -9.08
CA ILE A 26 -19.52 -7.39 -8.84
C ILE A 26 -19.28 -7.57 -7.35
N ILE A 27 -18.97 -6.50 -6.61
CA ILE A 27 -18.70 -6.55 -5.17
C ILE A 27 -19.92 -7.09 -4.41
N LYS A 28 -21.12 -6.60 -4.73
CA LYS A 28 -22.37 -7.07 -4.11
C LYS A 28 -22.67 -8.53 -4.47
N SER A 29 -22.42 -8.94 -5.71
CA SER A 29 -22.57 -10.34 -6.13
C SER A 29 -21.64 -11.25 -5.34
N MET A 30 -20.36 -10.89 -5.20
CA MET A 30 -19.40 -11.65 -4.37
C MET A 30 -19.84 -11.71 -2.91
N ALA A 31 -20.29 -10.60 -2.33
CA ALA A 31 -20.79 -10.56 -0.96
C ALA A 31 -22.05 -11.42 -0.79
N GLN A 32 -22.94 -11.44 -1.78
CA GLN A 32 -24.13 -12.29 -1.77
C GLN A 32 -23.74 -13.76 -1.82
N THR A 33 -22.82 -14.18 -2.71
CA THR A 33 -22.31 -15.56 -2.77
C THR A 33 -21.71 -15.99 -1.43
N MET A 34 -20.90 -15.11 -0.81
CA MET A 34 -20.32 -15.35 0.52
C MET A 34 -21.39 -15.65 1.60
N CYS A 35 -22.51 -14.92 1.57
CA CYS A 35 -23.61 -15.10 2.51
C CYS A 35 -24.46 -16.34 2.18
N SER A 36 -24.84 -16.51 0.92
CA SER A 36 -25.72 -17.59 0.47
C SER A 36 -25.09 -18.98 0.63
N GLU A 37 -23.80 -19.11 0.36
CA GLU A 37 -23.06 -20.38 0.45
C GLU A 37 -22.34 -20.57 1.79
N GLN A 38 -22.49 -19.62 2.73
CA GLN A 38 -21.83 -19.62 4.04
C GLN A 38 -20.30 -19.78 3.99
N LEU A 39 -19.67 -19.20 2.96
CA LEU A 39 -18.22 -19.33 2.68
C LEU A 39 -17.33 -18.69 3.76
N ASN A 40 -17.92 -17.96 4.71
CA ASN A 40 -17.21 -17.37 5.86
C ASN A 40 -16.48 -18.43 6.71
N LYS A 41 -16.95 -19.68 6.70
CA LYS A 41 -16.34 -20.80 7.43
C LYS A 41 -15.24 -21.52 6.64
N ILE A 42 -15.08 -21.17 5.37
CA ILE A 42 -14.15 -21.81 4.43
C ILE A 42 -12.89 -20.93 4.31
N SER A 43 -11.74 -21.59 4.14
CA SER A 43 -10.46 -20.95 3.85
C SER A 43 -10.58 -19.99 2.68
N GLN A 44 -9.97 -18.80 2.76
CA GLN A 44 -10.03 -17.79 1.69
C GLN A 44 -9.64 -18.31 0.31
N ARG A 45 -8.81 -19.35 0.26
CA ARG A 45 -8.34 -19.99 -0.98
C ARG A 45 -9.42 -20.75 -1.73
N ASP A 46 -10.42 -21.26 -1.02
CA ASP A 46 -11.42 -22.18 -1.58
C ASP A 46 -12.82 -21.53 -1.68
N ARG A 47 -12.93 -20.22 -1.42
CA ARG A 47 -14.21 -19.50 -1.42
C ARG A 47 -14.76 -19.25 -2.82
N PHE A 48 -13.90 -18.97 -3.78
CA PHE A 48 -14.31 -18.65 -5.14
C PHE A 48 -13.60 -19.58 -6.13
N PRO A 49 -14.29 -20.00 -7.22
CA PRO A 49 -13.65 -20.75 -8.29
C PRO A 49 -12.49 -19.98 -8.91
N THR A 50 -11.41 -20.69 -9.24
CA THR A 50 -10.21 -20.10 -9.83
C THR A 50 -10.52 -19.36 -11.13
N GLU A 51 -11.43 -19.90 -11.94
CA GLU A 51 -11.84 -19.30 -13.22
C GLU A 51 -12.44 -17.90 -13.03
N VAL A 52 -13.26 -17.70 -11.99
CA VAL A 52 -13.85 -16.40 -11.67
C VAL A 52 -12.75 -15.39 -11.29
N LEU A 53 -11.81 -15.82 -10.46
CA LEU A 53 -10.69 -14.99 -10.04
C LEU A 53 -9.77 -14.63 -11.22
N GLU A 54 -9.52 -15.56 -12.13
CA GLU A 54 -8.76 -15.30 -13.35
C GLU A 54 -9.45 -14.27 -14.25
N GLN A 55 -10.77 -14.40 -14.45
CA GLN A 55 -11.53 -13.41 -15.23
C GLN A 55 -11.51 -12.01 -14.58
N MET A 56 -11.63 -11.93 -13.26
CA MET A 56 -11.52 -10.66 -12.54
C MET A 56 -10.13 -10.03 -12.69
N GLY A 57 -9.07 -10.84 -12.61
CA GLY A 57 -7.70 -10.40 -12.88
C GLY A 57 -7.53 -9.87 -14.30
N LEU A 58 -8.07 -10.57 -15.30
CA LEU A 58 -8.04 -10.16 -16.70
C LEU A 58 -8.77 -8.82 -16.93
N ILE A 59 -9.92 -8.61 -16.27
CA ILE A 59 -10.64 -7.33 -16.34
C ILE A 59 -9.76 -6.18 -15.85
N LEU A 60 -9.04 -6.37 -14.74
CA LEU A 60 -8.11 -5.36 -14.20
C LEU A 60 -6.92 -5.14 -15.15
N ASP A 61 -6.33 -6.22 -15.67
CA ASP A 61 -5.16 -6.16 -16.56
C ASP A 61 -5.47 -5.50 -17.91
N VAL A 62 -6.61 -5.82 -18.52
CA VAL A 62 -7.08 -5.16 -19.76
C VAL A 62 -7.49 -3.73 -19.45
N GLY A 63 -8.19 -3.51 -18.34
CA GLY A 63 -8.67 -2.20 -17.90
C GLY A 63 -7.53 -1.19 -17.74
N VAL A 64 -6.46 -1.57 -17.04
CA VAL A 64 -5.31 -0.67 -16.84
C VAL A 64 -4.58 -0.37 -18.14
N GLN A 65 -4.43 -1.35 -19.05
CA GLN A 65 -3.81 -1.13 -20.36
C GLN A 65 -4.60 -0.11 -21.19
N GLN A 66 -5.93 -0.20 -21.16
CA GLN A 66 -6.80 0.75 -21.85
C GLN A 66 -6.73 2.15 -21.22
N ILE A 67 -6.73 2.25 -19.89
CA ILE A 67 -6.52 3.51 -19.15
C ILE A 67 -5.18 4.16 -19.56
N VAL A 68 -4.09 3.39 -19.56
CA VAL A 68 -2.75 3.88 -19.95
C VAL A 68 -2.74 4.36 -21.40
N THR A 69 -3.45 3.66 -22.30
CA THR A 69 -3.52 4.05 -23.71
C THR A 69 -4.35 5.32 -23.92
N LYS A 70 -5.46 5.47 -23.20
CA LYS A 70 -6.48 6.50 -23.45
C LYS A 70 -6.42 7.73 -22.54
N HIS A 71 -5.56 7.74 -21.51
CA HIS A 71 -5.49 8.82 -20.52
C HIS A 71 -5.30 10.24 -21.09
N LYS A 72 -4.71 10.39 -22.28
CA LYS A 72 -4.51 11.71 -22.91
C LYS A 72 -5.78 12.23 -23.58
N GLU A 73 -6.56 11.35 -24.19
CA GLU A 73 -7.77 11.68 -24.93
C GLU A 73 -8.95 11.91 -23.99
N MET A 74 -9.05 11.08 -22.95
CA MET A 74 -10.21 10.99 -22.06
C MET A 74 -9.75 10.89 -20.60
N LYS A 75 -9.13 11.97 -20.13
CA LYS A 75 -8.43 12.03 -18.84
C LYS A 75 -9.38 11.77 -17.67
N ASP A 76 -10.50 12.48 -17.60
CA ASP A 76 -11.41 12.40 -16.47
C ASP A 76 -12.12 11.03 -16.42
N GLU A 77 -12.51 10.51 -17.57
CA GLU A 77 -13.07 9.17 -17.72
C GLU A 77 -12.06 8.10 -17.29
N SER A 78 -10.83 8.19 -17.77
CA SER A 78 -9.76 7.24 -17.41
C SER A 78 -9.48 7.26 -15.91
N ARG A 79 -9.56 8.44 -15.28
CA ARG A 79 -9.45 8.57 -13.83
C ARG A 79 -10.62 7.91 -13.10
N CYS A 80 -11.85 8.11 -13.56
CA CYS A 80 -13.04 7.44 -13.01
C CYS A 80 -12.92 5.91 -13.08
N ALA A 81 -12.45 5.39 -14.21
CA ALA A 81 -12.22 3.95 -14.37
C ALA A 81 -11.13 3.44 -13.41
N ASN A 82 -10.03 4.20 -13.26
CA ASN A 82 -8.97 3.86 -12.32
C ASN A 82 -9.47 3.80 -10.87
N LEU A 83 -10.29 4.77 -10.45
CA LEU A 83 -10.90 4.77 -9.13
C LEU A 83 -11.81 3.56 -8.93
N ALA A 84 -12.64 3.21 -9.92
CA ALA A 84 -13.51 2.03 -9.85
C ALA A 84 -12.69 0.74 -9.67
N PHE A 85 -11.61 0.55 -10.43
CA PHE A 85 -10.74 -0.62 -10.27
C PHE A 85 -10.02 -0.65 -8.92
N ALA A 86 -9.59 0.50 -8.40
CA ALA A 86 -9.02 0.58 -7.06
C ALA A 86 -10.02 0.15 -5.99
N TYR A 87 -11.29 0.56 -6.12
CA TYR A 87 -12.37 0.11 -5.25
C TYR A 87 -12.59 -1.40 -5.36
N LEU A 88 -12.63 -1.97 -6.57
CA LEU A 88 -12.75 -3.41 -6.77
C LEU A 88 -11.63 -4.18 -6.06
N ALA A 89 -10.38 -3.79 -6.27
CA ALA A 89 -9.22 -4.44 -5.66
C ALA A 89 -9.27 -4.33 -4.13
N ARG A 90 -9.60 -3.15 -3.59
CA ARG A 90 -9.76 -2.97 -2.14
C ARG A 90 -10.85 -3.88 -1.57
N PHE A 91 -12.02 -3.93 -2.18
CA PHE A 91 -13.13 -4.74 -1.65
C PHE A 91 -12.86 -6.24 -1.79
N ALA A 92 -12.19 -6.67 -2.86
CA ALA A 92 -11.80 -8.06 -3.05
C ALA A 92 -10.94 -8.60 -1.89
N LEU A 93 -10.13 -7.76 -1.23
CA LEU A 93 -9.34 -8.14 -0.04
C LEU A 93 -10.18 -8.66 1.14
N ASN A 94 -11.48 -8.36 1.19
CA ASN A 94 -12.38 -8.86 2.22
C ASN A 94 -12.87 -10.30 1.94
N PHE A 95 -12.89 -10.69 0.67
CA PHE A 95 -13.59 -11.90 0.22
C PHE A 95 -12.62 -12.98 -0.27
N VAL A 96 -11.61 -12.59 -1.04
CA VAL A 96 -10.68 -13.45 -1.78
C VAL A 96 -9.37 -13.65 -1.02
N ASP A 97 -8.65 -14.73 -1.33
CA ASP A 97 -7.26 -14.91 -0.90
C ASP A 97 -6.41 -13.67 -1.25
N ARG A 98 -5.76 -13.11 -0.23
CA ARG A 98 -5.00 -11.87 -0.35
C ARG A 98 -3.86 -11.97 -1.36
N GLY A 99 -3.24 -13.15 -1.52
CA GLY A 99 -2.15 -13.34 -2.47
C GLY A 99 -2.60 -13.18 -3.91
N VAL A 100 -3.82 -13.62 -4.23
CA VAL A 100 -4.43 -13.40 -5.56
C VAL A 100 -4.66 -11.92 -5.80
N VAL A 101 -5.27 -11.22 -4.85
CA VAL A 101 -5.56 -9.78 -4.98
C VAL A 101 -4.28 -8.94 -5.03
N PHE A 102 -3.25 -9.30 -4.26
CA PHE A 102 -1.93 -8.65 -4.31
C PHE A 102 -1.29 -8.80 -5.69
N ARG A 103 -1.45 -9.95 -6.36
CA ARG A 103 -0.99 -10.13 -7.74
C ARG A 103 -1.69 -9.17 -8.70
N TRP A 104 -3.01 -9.01 -8.59
CA TRP A 104 -3.74 -8.04 -9.40
C TRP A 104 -3.27 -6.60 -9.15
N ILE A 105 -3.11 -6.21 -7.89
CA ILE A 105 -2.62 -4.88 -7.52
C ILE A 105 -1.20 -4.65 -8.07
N HIS A 106 -0.31 -5.64 -7.94
CA HIS A 106 1.05 -5.56 -8.45
C HIS A 106 1.07 -5.35 -9.97
N ASN A 107 0.34 -6.18 -10.72
CA ASN A 107 0.25 -6.05 -12.17
C ASN A 107 -0.31 -4.69 -12.57
N TYR A 108 -1.39 -4.26 -11.92
CA TYR A 108 -2.04 -2.99 -12.19
C TYR A 108 -1.08 -1.81 -11.97
N ILE A 109 -0.41 -1.75 -10.81
CA ILE A 109 0.53 -0.67 -10.49
C ILE A 109 1.74 -0.70 -11.42
N SER A 110 2.27 -1.88 -11.74
CA SER A 110 3.41 -2.02 -12.66
C SER A 110 3.10 -1.40 -14.03
N ARG A 111 1.88 -1.58 -14.53
CA ARG A 111 1.44 -0.96 -15.80
C ARG A 111 1.35 0.56 -15.75
N LEU A 112 1.04 1.14 -14.59
CA LEU A 112 1.07 2.60 -14.41
C LEU A 112 2.52 3.12 -14.34
N ASP A 113 3.42 2.33 -13.75
CA ASP A 113 4.84 2.63 -13.60
C ASP A 113 5.65 2.50 -14.91
N ASP A 114 5.13 1.78 -15.91
CA ASP A 114 5.73 1.65 -17.25
C ASP A 114 5.83 2.98 -18.02
N THR A 115 5.35 4.10 -17.46
CA THR A 115 5.27 5.40 -18.13
C THR A 115 5.62 6.58 -17.22
N ASP A 116 6.08 7.68 -17.81
CA ASP A 116 6.41 8.93 -17.08
C ASP A 116 5.30 10.00 -17.12
N PHE A 117 4.10 9.65 -17.57
CA PHE A 117 3.02 10.63 -17.65
C PHE A 117 2.53 11.04 -16.25
N ARG A 118 2.55 12.35 -15.97
CA ARG A 118 2.03 12.94 -14.72
C ARG A 118 0.65 12.40 -14.34
N ALA A 119 -0.26 12.28 -15.31
CA ALA A 119 -1.61 11.79 -15.06
C ALA A 119 -1.63 10.35 -14.51
N LEU A 120 -0.75 9.47 -15.00
CA LEU A 120 -0.69 8.07 -14.56
C LEU A 120 -0.05 7.95 -13.16
N ARG A 121 0.91 8.82 -12.83
CA ARG A 121 1.39 8.97 -11.44
C ARG A 121 0.29 9.42 -10.47
N ASP A 122 -0.55 10.37 -10.90
CA ASP A 122 -1.72 10.80 -10.12
C ASP A 122 -2.74 9.65 -9.95
N TYR A 123 -2.94 8.81 -10.98
CA TYR A 123 -3.81 7.63 -10.92
C TYR A 123 -3.27 6.54 -9.99
N LYS A 124 -1.95 6.29 -10.00
CA LYS A 124 -1.29 5.40 -9.05
C LYS A 124 -1.51 5.89 -7.62
N THR A 125 -1.35 7.20 -7.40
CA THR A 125 -1.60 7.80 -6.08
C THR A 125 -3.06 7.64 -5.64
N ASP A 126 -4.03 7.89 -6.52
CA ASP A 126 -5.46 7.64 -6.26
C ASP A 126 -5.72 6.17 -5.89
N PHE A 127 -5.10 5.24 -6.62
CA PHE A 127 -5.25 3.79 -6.40
C PHE A 127 -4.71 3.39 -5.02
N LEU A 128 -3.50 3.85 -4.68
CA LEU A 128 -2.87 3.61 -3.38
C LEU A 128 -3.66 4.22 -2.22
N GLU A 129 -4.21 5.43 -2.39
CA GLU A 129 -5.08 6.07 -1.39
C GLU A 129 -6.29 5.18 -1.05
N ILE A 130 -6.97 4.62 -2.07
CA ILE A 130 -8.12 3.74 -1.86
C ILE A 130 -7.70 2.44 -1.16
N LEU A 131 -6.61 1.80 -1.58
CA LEU A 131 -6.11 0.57 -0.95
C LEU A 131 -5.74 0.79 0.51
N CYS A 132 -5.07 1.89 0.83
CA CYS A 132 -4.64 2.25 2.18
C CYS A 132 -5.82 2.49 3.15
N LEU A 133 -7.00 2.82 2.62
CA LEU A 133 -8.19 3.00 3.42
C LEU A 133 -8.85 1.67 3.85
N HIS A 134 -8.38 0.51 3.38
CA HIS A 134 -8.90 -0.81 3.75
C HIS A 134 -9.04 -0.98 5.28
N GLU A 135 -10.17 -1.56 5.72
CA GLU A 135 -10.59 -1.57 7.14
C GLU A 135 -9.80 -2.54 8.01
N HIS A 136 -9.21 -3.58 7.41
CA HIS A 136 -8.51 -4.62 8.15
C HIS A 136 -7.02 -4.65 7.78
N HIS A 137 -6.21 -4.28 8.77
CA HIS A 137 -4.80 -4.63 8.92
C HIS A 137 -3.92 -4.32 7.71
N VAL A 138 -3.70 -3.04 7.48
CA VAL A 138 -2.39 -2.58 7.04
C VAL A 138 -1.64 -2.25 8.34
N PRO A 139 -1.04 -3.22 9.05
CA PRO A 139 -0.20 -2.86 10.19
C PRO A 139 0.85 -1.90 9.65
N LEU A 140 0.94 -0.70 10.25
CA LEU A 140 2.08 0.19 10.06
C LEU A 140 3.28 -0.49 10.71
N ASN A 141 3.73 -1.56 10.09
CA ASN A 141 5.00 -2.18 10.34
C ASN A 141 6.02 -1.23 9.77
N LEU A 142 6.21 -0.12 10.47
CA LEU A 142 7.33 0.76 10.18
C LEU A 142 8.58 -0.08 10.41
N PRO A 143 9.59 0.04 9.57
CA PRO A 143 10.86 -0.60 9.85
C PRO A 143 11.40 -0.02 11.17
N VAL A 144 11.25 -0.78 12.26
CA VAL A 144 11.68 -0.40 13.61
C VAL A 144 12.77 -1.38 14.02
N LEU A 145 13.88 -0.86 14.53
CA LEU A 145 14.95 -1.68 15.09
C LEU A 145 14.50 -2.23 16.43
N ILE A 146 14.58 -3.55 16.59
CA ILE A 146 14.20 -4.25 17.82
C ILE A 146 15.45 -4.99 18.32
N ASN A 147 15.84 -4.79 19.58
CA ASN A 147 16.97 -5.50 20.17
C ASN A 147 16.59 -6.94 20.57
N GLY A 148 17.57 -7.75 21.00
CA GLY A 148 17.37 -9.15 21.41
C GLY A 148 16.49 -9.33 22.65
N ALA A 149 16.09 -8.25 23.30
CA ALA A 149 15.13 -8.21 24.39
C ALA A 149 13.72 -7.76 23.94
N SER A 150 13.44 -7.75 22.64
CA SER A 150 12.17 -7.32 22.04
C SER A 150 11.80 -5.85 22.29
N GLN A 151 12.77 -5.01 22.64
CA GLN A 151 12.55 -3.58 22.84
C GLN A 151 12.89 -2.79 21.58
N ILE A 152 12.06 -1.79 21.27
CA ILE A 152 12.31 -0.84 20.19
C ILE A 152 13.60 -0.06 20.49
N GLN A 153 14.65 -0.34 19.75
CA GLN A 153 15.87 0.46 19.75
C GLN A 153 15.61 1.76 19.00
N ARG A 154 15.56 2.85 19.77
CA ARG A 154 15.72 4.19 19.21
C ARG A 154 17.20 4.33 18.88
N LEU A 155 17.58 4.21 17.61
CA LEU A 155 18.93 4.58 17.19
C LEU A 155 19.13 6.07 17.53
N ASN A 156 19.91 6.33 18.57
CA ASN A 156 20.58 7.61 18.69
C ASN A 156 21.61 7.65 17.57
N TYR A 157 21.24 8.20 16.42
CA TYR A 157 22.17 8.56 15.37
C TYR A 157 22.97 9.79 15.83
N SER A 158 23.74 9.62 16.90
CA SER A 158 24.96 10.36 17.13
C SER A 158 26.07 9.41 16.72
N GLY A 159 26.74 9.71 15.60
CA GLY A 159 28.10 9.23 15.46
C GLY A 159 28.85 9.64 16.73
N GLY A 160 29.23 8.65 17.53
CA GLY A 160 29.82 8.86 18.85
C GLY A 160 28.81 8.80 20.02
N VAL A 161 29.03 7.78 20.86
CA VAL A 161 28.90 7.73 22.33
C VAL A 161 28.25 8.96 23.00
N VAL A 162 27.20 8.78 23.79
CA VAL A 162 27.08 9.18 25.22
C VAL A 162 25.74 8.71 25.80
N ASP A 163 25.82 8.24 27.04
CA ASP A 163 24.79 7.79 27.96
C ASP A 163 23.53 8.66 28.10
N THR A 164 22.45 7.95 28.41
CA THR A 164 21.35 8.30 29.32
C THR A 164 21.40 9.73 29.92
N GLN A 165 20.51 10.62 29.45
CA GLN A 165 19.69 11.55 30.25
C GLN A 165 18.90 12.49 29.32
N LEU A 166 17.63 12.72 29.65
CA LEU A 166 16.69 13.59 28.96
C LEU A 166 17.19 15.06 29.05
N GLN A 167 17.61 15.67 27.94
CA GLN A 167 17.74 17.14 27.87
C GLN A 167 17.28 17.70 26.53
N THR A 168 16.36 18.67 26.63
CA THR A 168 15.87 19.56 25.60
C THR A 168 16.92 20.61 25.25
N THR A 169 17.39 20.70 24.00
CA THR A 169 18.11 21.89 23.53
C THR A 169 17.83 22.24 22.06
N ASN A 170 17.79 23.54 21.82
CA ASN A 170 17.39 24.23 20.60
C ASN A 170 18.34 24.03 19.41
N ALA A 171 17.72 23.92 18.23
CA ALA A 171 18.18 24.24 16.87
C ALA A 171 19.60 23.80 16.42
N SER A 172 19.67 22.71 15.63
CA SER A 172 20.39 22.58 14.34
C SER A 172 20.24 21.17 13.74
N GLY A 173 19.29 20.97 12.82
CA GLY A 173 19.58 20.20 11.60
C GLY A 173 19.44 18.68 11.52
N SER A 174 18.60 17.98 12.29
CA SER A 174 17.87 16.81 11.75
C SER A 174 16.62 16.53 12.58
N GLY A 175 15.49 17.07 12.13
CA GLY A 175 14.19 16.84 12.77
C GLY A 175 13.89 15.34 12.83
N PHE A 176 13.01 14.93 13.76
CA PHE A 176 12.55 13.55 13.90
C PHE A 176 12.26 12.86 12.56
N LEU A 177 11.60 13.58 11.63
CA LEU A 177 11.28 13.08 10.30
C LEU A 177 12.53 12.76 9.45
N SER A 178 13.58 13.56 9.54
CA SER A 178 14.83 13.29 8.81
C SER A 178 15.51 12.03 9.33
N ARG A 179 15.51 11.81 10.65
CA ARG A 179 16.06 10.59 11.27
C ARG A 179 15.23 9.36 10.93
N PHE A 180 13.91 9.49 11.04
CA PHE A 180 12.93 8.47 10.69
C PHE A 180 13.06 8.04 9.22
N PHE A 181 13.08 8.98 8.27
CA PHE A 181 13.22 8.65 6.85
C PHE A 181 14.59 8.07 6.52
N ASN A 182 15.66 8.53 7.17
CA ASN A 182 16.98 7.93 7.00
C ASN A 182 17.02 6.47 7.48
N GLN A 183 16.34 6.15 8.58
CA GLN A 183 16.25 4.77 9.09
C GLN A 183 15.40 3.87 8.18
N ILE A 184 14.31 4.38 7.62
CA ILE A 184 13.41 3.60 6.75
C ILE A 184 14.04 3.38 5.38
N PHE A 185 14.70 4.38 4.80
CA PHE A 185 15.11 4.32 3.39
C PHE A 185 16.55 3.89 3.16
N ASN A 186 17.41 3.93 4.19
CA ASN A 186 18.80 3.50 4.07
C ASN A 186 19.04 2.23 4.88
N THR A 187 19.89 1.33 4.36
CA THR A 187 20.34 0.17 5.11
C THR A 187 21.15 0.64 6.32
N PRO A 188 20.78 0.24 7.56
CA PRO A 188 21.56 0.60 8.73
C PRO A 188 22.94 -0.06 8.66
N THR A 189 24.00 0.72 8.68
CA THR A 189 25.38 0.23 8.82
C THR A 189 25.62 -0.14 10.28
N LEU A 190 25.28 -1.37 10.65
CA LEU A 190 25.63 -1.95 11.96
C LEU A 190 27.06 -2.49 11.89
N GLU A 191 27.89 -2.12 12.87
CA GLU A 191 29.25 -2.64 13.01
C GLU A 191 29.24 -4.17 13.12
N THR A 192 30.24 -4.79 12.49
CA THR A 192 30.33 -6.19 12.04
C THR A 192 30.27 -7.28 13.11
N ASN A 193 30.09 -6.93 14.39
CA ASN A 193 30.13 -7.89 15.50
C ASN A 193 28.74 -8.25 16.09
N GLU A 194 27.70 -7.45 15.82
CA GLU A 194 26.31 -7.75 16.24
C GLU A 194 25.44 -8.29 15.10
N THR A 195 25.97 -8.30 13.87
CA THR A 195 25.24 -8.62 12.63
C THR A 195 24.73 -10.06 12.62
N ASP A 196 25.46 -11.01 13.23
CA ASP A 196 25.11 -12.43 13.23
C ASP A 196 23.91 -12.79 14.12
N ARG A 197 23.60 -12.00 15.15
CA ARG A 197 22.44 -12.28 16.04
C ARG A 197 21.11 -11.75 15.48
N TYR A 198 21.16 -10.82 14.54
CA TYR A 198 20.00 -10.10 14.02
C TYR A 198 19.82 -10.23 12.51
N ALA A 199 20.72 -10.93 11.82
CA ALA A 199 20.69 -11.14 10.36
C ALA A 199 19.36 -11.70 9.84
N SER A 200 18.64 -12.49 10.66
CA SER A 200 17.36 -13.09 10.26
C SER A 200 16.19 -12.11 10.16
N CYS A 201 16.24 -10.93 10.80
CA CYS A 201 15.16 -9.92 10.80
C CYS A 201 15.61 -8.55 10.26
N SER A 202 16.91 -8.38 9.95
CA SER A 202 17.48 -7.12 9.46
C SER A 202 16.85 -6.59 8.16
N GLY A 203 16.30 -7.48 7.33
CA GLY A 203 15.54 -7.14 6.13
C GLY A 203 14.21 -6.45 6.42
N GLU A 204 13.65 -6.53 7.62
CA GLU A 204 12.37 -5.90 7.98
C GLU A 204 12.56 -4.49 8.58
N TRP A 205 13.80 -4.05 8.76
CA TRP A 205 14.16 -2.80 9.47
C TRP A 205 14.53 -1.63 8.56
N HIS A 206 14.42 -1.83 7.26
CA HIS A 206 14.45 -0.80 6.24
C HIS A 206 13.50 -1.20 5.11
N LEU A 207 13.22 -0.31 4.18
CA LEU A 207 12.44 -0.57 2.98
C LEU A 207 13.23 -1.50 2.05
N SER A 208 13.21 -2.79 2.36
CA SER A 208 13.82 -3.86 1.56
C SER A 208 12.77 -4.54 0.66
N PRO A 209 13.19 -5.31 -0.34
CA PRO A 209 12.28 -6.18 -1.10
C PRO A 209 11.51 -7.15 -0.19
N SER A 210 12.15 -7.69 0.85
CA SER A 210 11.51 -8.60 1.82
C SER A 210 10.45 -7.89 2.66
N PHE A 211 10.72 -6.65 3.09
CA PHE A 211 9.74 -5.81 3.77
C PHE A 211 8.53 -5.53 2.87
N ALA A 212 8.76 -5.19 1.60
CA ALA A 212 7.68 -4.95 0.65
C ALA A 212 6.88 -6.21 0.34
N GLN A 213 7.46 -7.41 0.43
CA GLN A 213 6.72 -8.67 0.32
C GLN A 213 5.85 -8.93 1.57
N ASN A 214 6.41 -8.74 2.76
CA ASN A 214 5.72 -9.01 4.02
C ASN A 214 4.63 -7.95 4.33
N HIS A 215 4.81 -6.72 3.87
CA HIS A 215 3.93 -5.58 4.14
C HIS A 215 3.46 -4.91 2.85
N PHE A 216 3.02 -5.69 1.88
CA PHE A 216 2.70 -5.28 0.51
C PHE A 216 2.10 -3.87 0.34
N ILE A 217 0.94 -3.57 0.92
CA ILE A 217 0.29 -2.26 0.73
C ILE A 217 1.12 -1.11 1.35
N VAL A 218 1.73 -1.31 2.53
CA VAL A 218 2.65 -0.31 3.14
C VAL A 218 3.92 -0.18 2.31
N GLY A 219 4.47 -1.31 1.85
CA GLY A 219 5.66 -1.37 1.03
C GLY A 219 5.50 -0.56 -0.24
N LEU A 220 4.37 -0.73 -0.94
CA LEU A 220 4.01 0.06 -2.12
C LEU A 220 3.90 1.56 -1.79
N LEU A 221 3.24 1.91 -0.68
CA LEU A 221 3.14 3.31 -0.25
C LEU A 221 4.52 3.91 0.08
N MET A 222 5.39 3.15 0.76
CA MET A 222 6.72 3.62 1.13
C MET A 222 7.63 3.74 -0.09
N GLN A 223 7.55 2.81 -1.04
CA GLN A 223 8.23 2.92 -2.33
C GLN A 223 7.78 4.17 -3.09
N GLU A 224 6.48 4.42 -3.13
CA GLU A 224 5.93 5.64 -3.75
C GLU A 224 6.39 6.91 -3.02
N LEU A 225 6.45 6.88 -1.69
CA LEU A 225 6.95 7.99 -0.89
C LEU A 225 8.42 8.27 -1.17
N VAL A 226 9.27 7.24 -1.31
CA VAL A 226 10.68 7.38 -1.69
C VAL A 226 10.81 8.02 -3.06
N ALA A 227 10.04 7.53 -4.04
CA ALA A 227 10.04 8.06 -5.40
C ALA A 227 9.62 9.53 -5.39
N CYS A 228 8.55 9.87 -4.68
CA CYS A 228 8.04 11.22 -4.62
C CYS A 228 8.95 12.18 -3.84
N ILE A 229 9.72 11.75 -2.84
CA ILE A 229 10.50 12.67 -1.99
C ILE A 229 11.54 13.51 -2.76
N ARG A 230 11.95 13.01 -3.94
CA ARG A 230 12.88 13.67 -4.87
C ARG A 230 12.19 14.60 -5.87
N GLU A 231 10.86 14.58 -5.92
CA GLU A 231 10.05 15.30 -6.91
C GLU A 231 9.63 16.71 -6.44
N THR A 232 8.88 17.42 -7.27
CA THR A 232 8.34 18.74 -6.92
C THR A 232 7.37 18.69 -5.73
N LYS A 233 7.15 19.85 -5.09
CA LYS A 233 6.29 19.95 -3.89
C LYS A 233 4.88 19.41 -4.12
N ASP A 234 4.34 19.58 -5.32
CA ASP A 234 2.97 19.19 -5.62
C ASP A 234 2.77 17.67 -5.73
N TYR A 235 3.79 16.93 -6.18
CA TYR A 235 3.77 15.47 -6.14
C TYR A 235 3.93 14.93 -4.70
N ARG A 236 4.88 15.50 -3.94
CA ARG A 236 5.17 15.05 -2.57
C ARG A 236 4.00 15.16 -1.60
N LYS A 237 3.15 16.18 -1.77
CA LYS A 237 2.06 16.46 -0.84
C LYS A 237 1.14 15.25 -0.64
N ARG A 238 0.74 14.57 -1.72
CA ARG A 238 -0.28 13.52 -1.64
C ARG A 238 0.20 12.26 -0.89
N PRO A 239 1.34 11.62 -1.24
CA PRO A 239 1.82 10.46 -0.48
C PRO A 239 2.18 10.80 0.97
N ILE A 240 2.72 11.99 1.24
CA ILE A 240 3.02 12.45 2.61
C ILE A 240 1.72 12.57 3.43
N LEU A 241 0.67 13.18 2.86
CA LEU A 241 -0.62 13.31 3.52
C LEU A 241 -1.27 11.94 3.76
N LEU A 242 -1.17 11.03 2.79
CA LEU A 242 -1.66 9.66 2.94
C LEU A 242 -0.94 8.93 4.08
N LEU A 243 0.40 8.95 4.12
CA LEU A 243 1.17 8.35 5.22
C LEU A 243 0.79 8.98 6.57
N ARG A 244 0.70 10.32 6.63
CA ARG A 244 0.29 11.03 7.86
C ARG A 244 -1.10 10.59 8.33
N ASN A 245 -2.06 10.48 7.42
CA ASN A 245 -3.43 10.07 7.75
C ASN A 245 -3.48 8.62 8.23
N LEU A 246 -2.66 7.74 7.65
CA LEU A 246 -2.50 6.37 8.14
C LEU A 246 -1.90 6.34 9.55
N LEU A 247 -0.81 7.07 9.80
CA LEU A 247 -0.20 7.16 11.14
C LEU A 247 -1.21 7.68 12.17
N ALA A 248 -1.98 8.70 11.83
CA ALA A 248 -3.04 9.22 12.68
C ALA A 248 -4.12 8.15 12.95
N LYS A 249 -4.62 7.48 11.91
CA LYS A 249 -5.61 6.39 12.02
C LYS A 249 -5.10 5.29 12.97
N HIS A 250 -3.83 4.91 12.87
CA HIS A 250 -3.23 3.94 13.78
C HIS A 250 -3.09 4.43 15.21
N SER A 251 -2.71 5.70 15.43
CA SER A 251 -2.58 6.24 16.80
C SER A 251 -3.90 6.28 17.57
N PHE A 252 -5.03 6.38 16.87
CA PHE A 252 -6.37 6.39 17.48
C PHE A 252 -7.04 5.01 17.49
N ASP A 253 -6.40 3.98 16.93
CA ASP A 253 -6.97 2.63 16.91
C ASP A 253 -6.72 1.93 18.24
N ARG A 254 -7.82 1.66 18.96
CA ARG A 254 -7.81 1.09 20.32
C ARG A 254 -7.06 -0.23 20.41
N ARG A 255 -6.99 -1.01 19.33
CA ARG A 255 -6.26 -2.29 19.29
C ARG A 255 -4.76 -2.13 19.56
N TYR A 256 -4.16 -0.98 19.21
CA TYR A 256 -2.75 -0.69 19.49
C TYR A 256 -2.53 -0.06 20.87
N GLY A 257 -3.58 0.47 21.51
CA GLY A 257 -3.49 1.01 22.86
C GLY A 257 -3.38 -0.07 23.94
N ASP A 258 -3.95 -1.26 23.69
CA ASP A 258 -3.99 -2.34 24.68
C ASP A 258 -2.66 -3.11 24.81
N MET A 259 -1.75 -3.02 23.83
CA MET A 259 -0.41 -3.63 23.93
C MET A 259 0.44 -2.99 25.04
N VAL A 260 0.20 -1.72 25.39
CA VAL A 260 0.92 -1.01 26.48
C VAL A 260 0.34 -1.35 27.86
N ARG A 261 -0.90 -1.85 27.93
CA ARG A 261 -1.56 -2.16 29.21
C ARG A 261 -1.23 -3.54 29.73
N ALA A 262 -0.85 -4.48 28.87
CA ALA A 262 -0.48 -5.83 29.28
C ALA A 262 0.85 -5.89 30.07
N GLU A 263 1.77 -4.94 29.86
CA GLU A 263 3.04 -4.89 30.60
C GLU A 263 2.91 -4.29 32.02
N ASN A 264 1.87 -3.48 32.27
CA ASN A 264 1.66 -2.83 33.57
C ASN A 264 0.76 -3.63 34.53
N GLY A 265 0.34 -4.84 34.15
CA GLY A 265 -0.52 -5.72 34.95
C GLY A 265 0.22 -6.89 35.63
N ALA A 266 1.55 -6.95 35.51
CA ALA A 266 2.38 -8.02 36.08
C ALA A 266 3.35 -7.50 37.16
N GLN A 267 2.84 -6.71 38.11
CA GLN A 267 3.50 -6.42 39.38
C GLN A 267 2.64 -6.92 40.54
#